data_AF-A0A1V4V7C6-F1
#
_entry.id   AF-A0A1V4V7C6-F1
#
_cell.length_a   1.000
_cell.length_b   1.000
_cell.length_c   1.000
_cell.angle_alpha   90.00
_cell.angle_beta   90.00
_cell.angle_gamma   90.00
#
_symmetry.space_group_name_H-M   'P 1'
#
loop_
_entity.id
_entity.type
_entity.pdbx_description
1 polymer ?
#
loop_
_entity_poly.entity_id
_entity_poly.type
_entity_poly.pdbx_seq_one_letter_code
_entity_poly.pdbx_strand_id
1 'polypeptide(L)'
;MATGLTVLLAIMVLKKQHPKSIVVAVPVSSMEAAEKIRREADELVALDVPPDFCSVSEHYEEFAQLEDEDVIRLLRAAEKRE
;
A
#
# COMPACT_ATOMS: atom_id res chain seq x y z
N MET A 1 -2.68 4.93 3.10
CA MET A 1 -3.07 5.17 1.70
C MET A 1 -4.03 6.34 1.64
N ALA A 2 -3.65 7.42 0.94
CA ALA A 2 -4.51 8.61 0.83
C ALA A 2 -5.56 8.48 -0.29
N THR A 3 -5.14 8.43 -1.56
CA THR A 3 -6.06 8.39 -2.72
C THR A 3 -6.24 6.99 -3.32
N GLY A 4 -5.24 6.11 -3.12
CA GLY A 4 -5.21 4.74 -3.62
C GLY A 4 -4.93 4.56 -5.11
N LEU A 5 -4.65 5.64 -5.86
CA LEU A 5 -4.42 5.56 -7.31
C LEU A 5 -3.19 4.71 -7.67
N THR A 6 -2.09 4.84 -6.94
CA THR A 6 -0.87 4.04 -7.18
C THR A 6 -1.14 2.55 -7.00
N VAL A 7 -1.86 2.19 -5.93
CA VAL A 7 -2.23 0.80 -5.64
C VAL A 7 -3.21 0.28 -6.70
N LEU A 8 -4.17 1.10 -7.11
CA LEU A 8 -5.11 0.75 -8.17
C LEU A 8 -4.39 0.43 -9.49
N LEU A 9 -3.44 1.26 -9.91
CA LEU A 9 -2.62 1.00 -11.09
C LEU A 9 -1.80 -0.29 -10.95
N ALA A 10 -1.22 -0.53 -9.76
CA ALA A 10 -0.50 -1.77 -9.48
C ALA A 10 -1.41 -2.99 -9.63
N ILE A 11 -2.64 -2.96 -9.09
CA ILE A 11 -3.65 -4.02 -9.26
C ILE A 11 -3.93 -4.25 -10.75
N MET A 12 -4.15 -3.19 -11.53
CA MET A 12 -4.42 -3.30 -12.97
C MET A 12 -3.27 -3.96 -13.74
N VAL A 13 -2.02 -3.66 -13.36
CA VAL A 13 -0.84 -4.30 -13.94
C VAL A 13 -0.75 -5.77 -13.52
N LEU A 14 -0.95 -6.05 -12.22
CA LEU A 14 -0.90 -7.41 -11.67
C LEU A 14 -1.98 -8.31 -12.28
N LYS A 15 -3.21 -7.83 -12.47
CA LYS A 15 -4.30 -8.60 -13.11
C LYS A 15 -3.89 -9.16 -14.49
N LYS A 16 -3.06 -8.44 -15.24
CA LYS A 16 -2.54 -8.90 -16.56
C LYS A 16 -1.52 -10.04 -16.46
N GLN A 17 -0.96 -10.27 -15.28
CA GLN A 17 -0.04 -11.37 -15.01
C GLN A 17 -0.76 -12.63 -14.51
N HIS A 18 -2.10 -12.60 -14.41
CA HIS A 18 -2.94 -13.71 -13.96
C HIS A 18 -2.51 -14.34 -12.62
N PRO A 19 -2.28 -13.54 -11.55
CA PRO A 19 -2.01 -14.10 -10.23
C PRO A 19 -3.22 -14.90 -9.73
N LYS A 20 -2.96 -15.86 -8.83
CA LYS A 20 -4.04 -16.62 -8.17
C LYS A 20 -4.94 -15.72 -7.34
N SER A 21 -4.37 -14.68 -6.72
CA SER A 21 -5.11 -13.67 -5.95
C SER A 21 -4.26 -12.40 -5.77
N ILE A 22 -4.91 -11.26 -5.55
CA ILE A 22 -4.33 -9.97 -5.22
C ILE A 22 -4.89 -9.49 -3.87
N VAL A 23 -4.01 -9.44 -2.87
CA VAL A 23 -4.31 -8.90 -1.54
C VAL A 23 -3.59 -7.58 -1.35
N VAL A 24 -4.32 -6.54 -0.96
CA VAL A 24 -3.73 -5.25 -0.57
C VAL A 24 -3.68 -5.17 0.96
N ALA A 25 -2.50 -4.95 1.52
CA ALA A 25 -2.31 -4.76 2.95
C ALA A 25 -1.68 -3.39 3.21
N VAL A 26 -2.32 -2.57 4.04
CA VAL A 26 -1.85 -1.23 4.41
C VAL A 26 -2.10 -0.93 5.89
N PRO A 27 -1.24 -0.18 6.58
CA PRO A 27 -1.49 0.20 7.98
C PRO A 27 -2.71 1.12 8.13
N VAL A 28 -2.80 2.16 7.30
CA VAL A 28 -3.91 3.13 7.33
C VAL A 28 -4.43 3.40 5.93
N SER A 29 -5.72 3.71 5.78
CA SER A 29 -6.31 4.19 4.53
C SER A 29 -7.39 5.25 4.78
N SER A 30 -7.58 6.18 3.83
CA SER A 30 -8.84 6.92 3.75
C SER A 30 -10.00 5.98 3.41
N MET A 31 -11.22 6.37 3.80
CA MET A 31 -12.44 5.63 3.46
C MET A 31 -12.61 5.50 1.93
N GLU A 32 -12.45 6.61 1.20
CA GLU A 32 -12.60 6.65 -0.25
C GLU A 32 -11.62 5.69 -0.96
N ALA A 33 -10.35 5.69 -0.54
CA ALA A 33 -9.35 4.80 -1.13
C ALA A 33 -9.63 3.32 -0.77
N ALA A 34 -10.05 3.05 0.48
CA ALA A 34 -10.39 1.70 0.90
C ALA A 34 -11.55 1.11 0.09
N GLU A 35 -12.62 1.89 -0.13
CA GLU A 35 -13.76 1.48 -0.95
C GLU A 35 -13.37 1.20 -2.40
N LYS A 36 -12.54 2.06 -3.02
CA LYS A 36 -12.04 1.84 -4.38
C LYS A 36 -11.25 0.54 -4.47
N ILE A 37 -10.34 0.29 -3.54
CA ILE A 37 -9.50 -0.90 -3.58
C ILE A 37 -10.28 -2.19 -3.27
N ARG A 38 -11.27 -2.17 -2.36
CA ARG A 38 -12.15 -3.32 -2.09
C ARG A 38 -12.92 -3.80 -3.31
N ARG A 39 -13.15 -2.93 -4.30
CA ARG A 39 -13.83 -3.29 -5.56
C ARG A 39 -12.89 -3.95 -6.57
N GLU A 40 -11.59 -3.79 -6.39
CA GLU A 40 -10.59 -4.12 -7.42
C GLU A 40 -9.63 -5.24 -7.01
N ALA A 41 -9.27 -5.33 -5.74
CA ALA A 41 -8.51 -6.43 -5.16
C ALA A 41 -9.45 -7.55 -4.67
N ASP A 42 -8.92 -8.77 -4.50
CA ASP A 42 -9.70 -9.87 -3.91
C ASP A 42 -9.88 -9.64 -2.40
N GLU A 43 -8.90 -9.02 -1.75
CA GLU A 43 -8.94 -8.70 -0.34
C GLU A 43 -8.21 -7.38 -0.05
N LEU A 44 -8.76 -6.60 0.88
CA LEU A 44 -8.11 -5.43 1.47
C LEU A 44 -8.01 -5.62 2.99
N VAL A 45 -6.78 -5.61 3.49
CA VAL A 45 -6.46 -5.58 4.92
C VAL A 45 -5.94 -4.19 5.27
N ALA A 46 -6.77 -3.39 5.94
CA ALA A 46 -6.39 -2.10 6.50
C ALA A 46 -6.51 -2.17 8.02
N LEU A 47 -5.44 -1.84 8.76
CA LEU A 47 -5.50 -1.84 10.24
C LEU A 47 -6.35 -0.68 10.75
N ASP A 48 -6.28 0.47 10.09
CA ASP A 48 -7.08 1.65 10.41
C ASP A 48 -7.68 2.31 9.17
N VAL A 49 -8.92 2.78 9.30
CA VAL A 49 -9.67 3.56 8.30
C VAL A 49 -10.41 4.67 9.03
N PRO A 50 -9.71 5.74 9.44
CA PRO A 50 -10.29 6.79 10.28
C PRO A 50 -11.34 7.60 9.49
N PRO A 51 -12.45 8.02 10.14
CA PRO A 51 -13.47 8.84 9.50
C PRO A 51 -12.94 10.23 9.09
N ASP A 52 -12.02 10.79 9.87
CA ASP A 52 -11.43 12.13 9.66
C ASP A 52 -10.00 12.05 9.11
N PHE A 53 -9.78 11.18 8.12
CA PHE A 53 -8.46 11.02 7.49
C PHE A 53 -7.96 12.34 6.88
N CYS A 54 -6.85 12.89 7.39
CA CYS A 54 -6.19 14.05 6.78
C CYS A 54 -4.99 13.66 5.92
N SER A 55 -4.05 12.90 6.50
CA SER A 55 -2.80 12.52 5.83
C SER A 55 -2.28 11.17 6.31
N VAL A 56 -1.44 10.51 5.51
CA VAL A 56 -0.81 9.25 5.95
C VAL A 56 0.16 9.49 7.12
N SER A 57 0.88 10.62 7.09
CA SER A 57 1.93 10.96 8.07
C SER A 57 1.40 11.13 9.49
N GLU A 58 0.15 11.57 9.67
CA GLU A 58 -0.46 11.76 11.00
C GLU A 58 -0.60 10.46 11.80
N HIS A 59 -0.58 9.31 11.12
CA HIS A 59 -0.69 7.99 11.75
C HIS A 59 0.65 7.37 12.14
N TYR A 60 1.76 8.11 12.00
CA TYR A 60 3.10 7.66 12.36
C TYR A 60 3.76 8.66 13.31
N GLU A 61 4.27 8.18 14.44
CA GLU A 61 5.08 9.00 15.35
C GLU A 61 6.37 9.49 14.67
N GLU A 62 6.98 8.63 13.85
CA GLU A 62 8.13 8.94 13.03
C GLU A 62 7.80 8.76 11.54
N PHE A 63 7.88 9.84 10.77
CA PHE A 63 7.60 9.85 9.33
C PHE A 63 8.75 10.48 8.55
N ALA A 64 9.96 9.95 8.76
CA ALA A 64 11.15 10.40 8.05
C ALA A 64 11.05 10.09 6.55
N GLN A 65 11.63 10.98 5.74
CA GLN A 65 11.75 10.76 4.30
C GLN A 65 12.69 9.57 4.03
N LEU A 66 12.30 8.72 3.09
CA LEU A 66 13.09 7.58 2.63
C LEU A 66 13.76 7.95 1.31
N GLU A 67 15.08 7.86 1.25
CA GLU A 67 15.84 8.15 0.03
C GLU A 67 15.99 6.90 -0.85
N ASP A 68 16.29 7.09 -2.13
CA ASP A 68 16.47 6.00 -3.10
C ASP A 68 17.55 5.01 -2.64
N GLU A 69 18.65 5.50 -2.04
CA GLU A 69 19.72 4.65 -1.51
C GLU A 69 19.25 3.73 -0.38
N ASP A 70 18.33 4.19 0.47
CA ASP A 70 17.76 3.38 1.54
C ASP A 70 16.93 2.23 0.97
N VAL A 71 16.11 2.51 -0.04
CA VAL A 71 15.29 1.50 -0.74
C VAL A 71 16.18 0.47 -1.42
N ILE A 72 17.20 0.91 -2.18
CA ILE A 72 18.13 0.01 -2.86
C ILE A 72 18.86 -0.89 -1.85
N ARG A 73 19.27 -0.32 -0.70
CA ARG A 73 19.91 -1.10 0.38
C ARG A 73 18.97 -2.17 0.93
N LEU A 74 17.70 -1.83 1.17
CA LEU A 74 16.69 -2.77 1.69
C LEU A 74 16.40 -3.90 0.69
N LEU A 75 16.26 -3.59 -0.60
CA LEU A 75 16.03 -4.60 -1.64
C LEU A 75 17.18 -5.62 -1.71
N ARG A 76 18.43 -5.14 -1.73
CA ARG A 76 19.63 -6.03 -1.70
C ARG A 76 19.70 -6.88 -0.44
N ALA A 77 19.23 -6.36 0.69
CA ALA A 77 19.20 -7.11 1.94
C ALA A 77 18.10 -8.20 1.94
N ALA A 78 16.97 -7.95 1.27
CA ALA A 78 15.88 -8.90 1.13
C ALA A 78 16.26 -10.07 0.21
N GLU A 79 16.96 -9.82 -0.91
CA GLU A 79 17.43 -10.86 -1.84
C GLU A 79 18.39 -11.87 -1.19
N LYS A 80 19.14 -11.46 -0.16
CA LYS A 80 20.08 -12.33 0.56
C LYS A 80 19.41 -13.23 1.62
N ARG A 81 18.09 -13.14 1.80
CA ARG A 81 17.35 -13.92 2.81
C ARG A 81 16.74 -15.21 2.25
N GLU A 82 17.06 -15.58 1.02
CA GLU A 82 16.80 -16.90 0.42
C GLU A 82 17.98 -17.85 0.65
#